data_AF-A0A1I8PU58-F1
#
_entry.id   AF-A0A1I8PU58-F1
#
_cell.length_a   1.000
_cell.length_b   1.000
_cell.length_c   1.000
_cell.angle_alpha   90.00
_cell.angle_beta   90.00
_cell.angle_gamma   90.00
#
_symmetry.space_group_name_H-M   'P 1'
#
loop_
_entity.id
_entity.type
_entity.pdbx_description
1 polymer ?
#
loop_
_entity_poly.entity_id
_entity_poly.type
_entity_poly.pdbx_seq_one_letter_code
_entity_poly.pdbx_strand_id
1 'polypeptide(L)'
;MSIFGPEFEKIWPKAGAALQLTEFGKKLLKQCENIKKPEQKDVDINEFKRKSSNFPLEFGTNTCRVMSQPKDRYPNIQKQISSAYPVIHERVLQLYLDFLEHKCQYGNEKEQEIYKNLSLTAFVQRLLIQRCASFFSKNDKFLLTTRVRGCSGFMDVGTTNEKPPLLLKNVLSYDEIKLSALLSVSSHSELINNGNRQNCGIIEKDKSLIEREGVVIGLVGARLTRRDVMEFQDIIISKTQNTKEKGYGFGLDTSPDSRVKDYRQLWKKFYEEPDLLYANVKKDDKRFGSSKNQDDIFDNLIMKKRYAISFDTLLLESEARAKEAGKQAYVHVVGIGLGVWKAAEQQEKIFLETFTQRIQQLLPKLQHIDVLHFSWFQLSEWGELKNGKVFKSETHPSGGVKCFLSKRNPADKLKGPETENMLLIISYAWDGNALPGNEFWMKMLKSTGDSSTACSTLITEIHNPLINTEWVNGDNLHIATEKYGITHIADYAKNTQN
;
A
#
# COMPACT_ATOMS: atom_id res chain seq x y z
N MET A 1 19.68 -21.92 -4.24
CA MET A 1 19.83 -20.66 -5.01
C MET A 1 18.50 -20.30 -5.65
N SER A 2 18.13 -19.03 -5.67
CA SER A 2 16.91 -18.52 -6.30
C SER A 2 16.90 -18.84 -7.80
N ILE A 3 15.74 -19.23 -8.33
CA ILE A 3 15.60 -19.41 -9.78
C ILE A 3 15.70 -18.08 -10.54
N PHE A 4 15.51 -16.96 -9.86
CA PHE A 4 15.56 -15.62 -10.44
C PHE A 4 16.99 -15.03 -10.52
N GLY A 5 18.00 -15.84 -10.20
CA GLY A 5 19.41 -15.49 -10.33
C GLY A 5 20.02 -14.81 -9.10
N PRO A 6 21.35 -14.61 -9.11
CA PRO A 6 22.10 -14.17 -7.93
C PRO A 6 21.76 -12.75 -7.47
N GLU A 7 21.32 -11.87 -8.38
CA GLU A 7 20.86 -10.52 -8.00
C GLU A 7 19.59 -10.57 -7.17
N PHE A 8 18.70 -11.54 -7.45
CA PHE A 8 17.48 -11.75 -6.69
C PHE A 8 17.73 -12.33 -5.30
N GLU A 9 18.88 -12.96 -5.05
CA GLU A 9 19.24 -13.48 -3.71
C GLU A 9 19.68 -12.37 -2.77
N LYS A 10 20.22 -11.27 -3.31
CA LYS A 10 20.65 -10.13 -2.50
C LYS A 10 19.45 -9.53 -1.77
N ILE A 11 19.47 -9.58 -0.45
CA ILE A 11 18.39 -9.04 0.38
C ILE A 11 18.28 -7.52 0.15
N TRP A 12 17.05 -7.08 -0.12
CA TRP A 12 16.72 -5.67 -0.31
C TRP A 12 15.33 -5.36 0.29
N PRO A 13 15.15 -4.24 1.00
CA PRO A 13 16.18 -3.33 1.50
C PRO A 13 17.24 -4.02 2.38
N LYS A 14 18.48 -3.53 2.33
CA LYS A 14 19.55 -3.98 3.24
C LYS A 14 19.29 -3.48 4.66
N ALA A 15 19.64 -4.29 5.64
CA ALA A 15 19.52 -3.95 7.06
C ALA A 15 20.26 -2.65 7.38
N GLY A 16 19.60 -1.71 8.07
CA GLY A 16 20.25 -0.48 8.54
C GLY A 16 20.75 0.46 7.44
N ALA A 17 20.30 0.30 6.20
CA ALA A 17 20.67 1.20 5.11
C ALA A 17 20.14 2.62 5.36
N ALA A 18 21.04 3.60 5.42
CA ALA A 18 20.68 5.00 5.63
C ALA A 18 20.04 5.62 4.37
N LEU A 19 19.03 6.46 4.59
CA LEU A 19 18.44 7.29 3.55
C LEU A 19 19.45 8.32 3.03
N GLN A 20 19.41 8.58 1.73
CA GLN A 20 20.31 9.53 1.06
C GLN A 20 19.52 10.80 0.70
N LEU A 21 19.18 11.59 1.72
CA LEU A 21 18.36 12.80 1.55
C LEU A 21 19.18 13.96 0.95
N THR A 22 18.60 14.64 -0.05
CA THR A 22 19.12 15.91 -0.57
C THR A 22 18.92 17.04 0.44
N GLU A 23 19.58 18.19 0.25
CA GLU A 23 19.35 19.37 1.11
C GLU A 23 17.89 19.85 1.06
N PHE A 24 17.23 19.72 -0.11
CA PHE A 24 15.80 19.96 -0.25
C PHE A 24 14.99 19.00 0.62
N GLY A 25 15.27 17.69 0.53
CA GLY A 25 14.58 16.67 1.31
C GLY A 25 14.77 16.84 2.82
N LYS A 26 16.00 17.15 3.27
CA LYS A 26 16.30 17.45 4.68
C LYS A 26 15.50 18.66 5.17
N LYS A 27 15.42 19.73 4.38
CA LYS A 27 14.66 20.93 4.73
C LYS A 27 13.16 20.63 4.89
N LEU A 28 12.56 19.90 3.97
CA LEU A 28 11.14 19.52 4.07
C LEU A 28 10.88 18.57 5.24
N LEU A 29 11.76 17.58 5.47
CA LEU A 29 11.62 16.68 6.60
C LEU A 29 11.72 17.43 7.94
N LYS A 30 12.63 18.40 8.04
CA LYS A 30 12.76 19.26 9.23
C LYS A 30 11.49 20.06 9.54
N GLN A 31 10.74 20.49 8.53
CA GLN A 31 9.46 21.17 8.74
C GLN A 31 8.43 20.28 9.46
N CYS A 32 8.58 18.96 9.38
CA CYS A 32 7.68 18.02 10.04
C CYS A 32 7.86 17.91 11.56
N GLU A 33 8.97 18.40 12.14
CA GLU A 33 9.23 18.32 13.59
C GLU A 33 8.15 18.96 14.45
N ASN A 34 7.49 19.99 13.91
CA ASN A 34 6.47 20.78 14.58
C ASN A 34 5.04 20.30 14.28
N ILE A 35 4.88 19.23 13.48
CA ILE A 35 3.57 18.68 13.16
C ILE A 35 3.01 18.02 14.41
N LYS A 36 1.83 18.47 14.82
CA LYS A 36 1.14 17.93 15.97
C LYS A 36 0.49 16.62 15.55
N LYS A 37 0.90 15.53 16.21
CA LYS A 37 0.13 14.29 16.19
C LYS A 37 -1.30 14.62 16.65
N PRO A 38 -2.35 14.14 15.96
CA PRO A 38 -3.71 14.33 16.45
C PRO A 38 -3.79 13.79 17.88
N GLU A 39 -4.14 14.68 18.82
CA GLU A 39 -4.28 14.34 20.23
C GLU A 39 -5.38 13.27 20.39
N GLN A 40 -5.32 12.49 21.48
CA GLN A 40 -6.41 11.58 21.90
C GLN A 40 -7.67 12.38 22.28
N LYS A 41 -8.22 13.14 21.33
CA LYS A 41 -9.52 13.76 21.44
C LYS A 41 -10.54 12.64 21.41
N ASP A 42 -11.49 12.69 22.34
CA ASP A 42 -12.65 11.83 22.30
C ASP A 42 -13.30 11.98 20.92
N VAL A 43 -13.44 10.86 20.22
CA VAL A 43 -14.10 10.85 18.90
C VAL A 43 -15.55 11.24 19.09
N ASP A 44 -15.97 12.37 18.54
CA ASP A 44 -17.40 12.70 18.43
C ASP A 44 -18.05 11.79 17.39
N ILE A 45 -18.66 10.70 17.86
CA ILE A 45 -19.31 9.72 17.01
C ILE A 45 -20.52 10.30 16.27
N ASN A 46 -21.19 11.32 16.82
CA ASN A 46 -22.34 11.93 16.17
C ASN A 46 -21.89 12.79 15.00
N GLU A 47 -20.84 13.58 15.18
CA GLU A 47 -20.19 14.33 14.11
C GLU A 47 -19.64 13.39 13.03
N PHE A 48 -19.00 12.28 13.42
CA PHE A 48 -18.52 11.26 12.47
C PHE A 48 -19.66 10.69 11.61
N LYS A 49 -20.77 10.28 12.24
CA LYS A 49 -21.97 9.80 11.53
C LYS A 49 -22.56 10.88 10.62
N ARG A 50 -22.55 12.15 11.04
CA ARG A 50 -23.01 13.28 10.22
C ARG A 50 -22.13 13.47 8.98
N LYS A 51 -20.79 13.47 9.12
CA LYS A 51 -19.84 13.52 8.01
C LYS A 51 -20.06 12.36 7.04
N SER A 52 -20.20 11.14 7.55
CA SER A 52 -20.53 9.95 6.75
C SER A 52 -21.85 10.09 5.98
N SER A 53 -22.90 10.61 6.63
CA SER A 53 -24.22 10.75 6.01
C SER A 53 -24.27 11.87 4.96
N ASN A 54 -23.37 12.85 5.06
CA ASN A 54 -23.18 13.92 4.08
C ASN A 54 -22.15 13.57 2.99
N PHE A 55 -21.55 12.37 3.04
CA PHE A 55 -20.63 11.93 2.00
C PHE A 55 -21.36 11.90 0.64
N PRO A 56 -20.78 12.44 -0.44
CA PRO A 56 -21.52 12.72 -1.67
C PRO A 56 -21.96 11.48 -2.43
N LEU A 57 -21.42 10.30 -2.14
CA LEU A 57 -21.76 9.05 -2.80
C LEU A 57 -22.55 8.13 -1.89
N GLU A 58 -23.49 7.40 -2.47
CA GLU A 58 -24.18 6.36 -1.74
C GLU A 58 -23.26 5.15 -1.47
N PHE A 59 -23.21 4.73 -0.22
CA PHE A 59 -22.52 3.50 0.18
C PHE A 59 -23.09 2.26 -0.53
N GLY A 60 -22.22 1.33 -0.90
CA GLY A 60 -22.59 0.05 -1.52
C GLY A 60 -23.67 -0.71 -0.74
N THR A 61 -23.56 -0.70 0.59
CA THR A 61 -24.56 -1.14 1.56
C THR A 61 -24.39 -0.32 2.84
N ASN A 62 -25.43 -0.21 3.67
CA ASN A 62 -25.35 0.47 4.96
C ASN A 62 -24.86 -0.44 6.10
N THR A 63 -24.85 -1.77 5.92
CA THR A 63 -24.52 -2.72 7.00
C THR A 63 -23.08 -2.57 7.54
N CYS A 64 -22.18 -2.02 6.72
CA CYS A 64 -20.79 -1.72 7.08
C CYS A 64 -20.55 -0.29 7.57
N ARG A 65 -21.61 0.44 7.95
CA ARG A 65 -21.52 1.79 8.51
C ARG A 65 -21.64 1.80 10.02
N VAL A 66 -20.97 2.74 10.67
CA VAL A 66 -20.99 3.00 12.11
C VAL A 66 -22.43 3.19 12.61
N MET A 67 -23.25 3.93 11.87
CA MET A 67 -24.66 4.16 12.24
C MET A 67 -25.52 2.89 12.26
N SER A 68 -25.08 1.83 11.57
CA SER A 68 -25.77 0.54 11.51
C SER A 68 -25.23 -0.48 12.51
N GLN A 69 -24.17 -0.15 13.26
CA GLN A 69 -23.64 -1.01 14.31
C GLN A 69 -24.44 -0.88 15.61
N PRO A 70 -24.49 -1.93 16.46
CA PRO A 70 -25.13 -1.87 17.77
C PRO A 70 -24.55 -0.76 18.65
N LYS A 71 -25.39 -0.04 19.40
CA LYS A 71 -24.98 1.12 20.20
C LYS A 71 -23.97 0.78 21.30
N ASP A 72 -24.02 -0.43 21.86
CA ASP A 72 -23.06 -0.94 22.85
C ASP A 72 -21.63 -1.05 22.27
N ARG A 73 -21.49 -1.08 20.94
CA ARG A 73 -20.19 -1.14 20.25
C ARG A 73 -19.59 0.23 19.99
N TYR A 74 -20.34 1.31 20.17
CA TYR A 74 -19.89 2.67 19.87
C TYR A 74 -18.61 3.07 20.62
N PRO A 75 -18.42 2.73 21.91
CA PRO A 75 -17.15 3.01 22.60
C PRO A 75 -15.95 2.33 21.96
N ASN A 76 -16.10 1.09 21.47
CA ASN A 76 -15.03 0.38 20.75
C ASN A 76 -14.79 1.00 19.37
N ILE A 77 -15.87 1.35 18.66
CA ILE A 77 -15.79 2.00 17.35
C ILE A 77 -15.13 3.39 17.45
N GLN A 78 -15.34 4.15 18.52
CA GLN A 78 -14.65 5.43 18.73
C GLN A 78 -13.13 5.22 18.80
N LYS A 79 -12.67 4.20 19.56
CA LYS A 79 -11.25 3.83 19.61
C LYS A 79 -10.73 3.39 18.24
N GLN A 80 -11.54 2.65 17.48
CA GLN A 80 -11.21 2.21 16.12
C GLN A 80 -11.05 3.39 15.15
N ILE A 81 -11.95 4.38 15.20
CA ILE A 81 -11.87 5.62 14.40
C ILE A 81 -10.57 6.37 14.69
N SER A 82 -10.21 6.55 15.95
CA SER A 82 -8.97 7.24 16.35
C SER A 82 -7.69 6.43 16.15
N SER A 83 -7.81 5.11 15.94
CA SER A 83 -6.66 4.25 15.68
C SER A 83 -6.16 4.33 14.23
N ALA A 84 -6.90 5.01 13.35
CA ALA A 84 -6.62 5.07 11.93
C ALA A 84 -5.47 6.04 11.62
N TYR A 85 -4.56 5.65 10.73
CA TYR A 85 -3.55 6.56 10.19
C TYR A 85 -3.00 6.10 8.84
N PRO A 86 -2.53 7.04 7.99
CA PRO A 86 -1.71 6.71 6.84
C PRO A 86 -0.30 6.26 7.28
N VAL A 87 0.24 5.25 6.59
CA VAL A 87 1.59 4.71 6.85
C VAL A 87 2.34 4.47 5.55
N ILE A 88 3.62 4.84 5.53
CA ILE A 88 4.57 4.56 4.43
C ILE A 88 5.88 3.99 4.98
N HIS A 89 6.59 3.23 4.17
CA HIS A 89 7.96 2.81 4.48
C HIS A 89 8.95 3.98 4.39
N GLU A 90 10.01 4.02 5.19
CA GLU A 90 10.98 5.14 5.21
C GLU A 90 11.67 5.41 3.87
N ARG A 91 11.86 4.39 3.04
CA ARG A 91 12.35 4.58 1.65
C ARG A 91 11.34 5.29 0.75
N VAL A 92 10.05 5.13 1.02
CA VAL A 92 8.99 5.84 0.30
C VAL A 92 8.95 7.30 0.75
N LEU A 93 9.27 7.60 2.01
CA LEU A 93 9.47 8.97 2.47
C LEU A 93 10.58 9.67 1.66
N GLN A 94 11.74 9.04 1.47
CA GLN A 94 12.78 9.60 0.60
C GLN A 94 12.25 9.81 -0.83
N LEU A 95 11.57 8.82 -1.40
CA LEU A 95 10.99 8.94 -2.74
C LEU A 95 10.00 10.12 -2.86
N TYR A 96 9.19 10.38 -1.83
CA TYR A 96 8.26 11.51 -1.82
C TYR A 96 8.99 12.85 -1.78
N LEU A 97 10.05 12.95 -0.97
CA LEU A 97 10.90 14.13 -0.91
C LEU A 97 11.61 14.39 -2.25
N ASP A 98 12.20 13.35 -2.85
CA ASP A 98 12.87 13.44 -4.16
C ASP A 98 11.87 13.80 -5.27
N PHE A 99 10.64 13.27 -5.21
CA PHE A 99 9.57 13.62 -6.15
C PHE A 99 9.13 15.08 -6.03
N LEU A 100 8.98 15.60 -4.80
CA LEU A 100 8.65 17.01 -4.58
C LEU A 100 9.78 17.92 -5.09
N GLU A 101 11.05 17.53 -4.89
CA GLU A 101 12.19 18.26 -5.45
C GLU A 101 12.13 18.30 -6.98
N HIS A 102 11.91 17.13 -7.61
CA HIS A 102 11.73 17.02 -9.06
C HIS A 102 10.61 17.92 -9.58
N LYS A 103 9.43 17.89 -8.94
CA LYS A 103 8.29 18.71 -9.36
C LYS A 103 8.53 20.20 -9.14
N CYS A 104 9.28 20.60 -8.11
CA CYS A 104 9.67 22.00 -7.92
C CYS A 104 10.67 22.47 -9.00
N GLN A 105 11.62 21.63 -9.41
CA GLN A 105 12.65 22.00 -10.38
C GLN A 105 12.15 21.93 -11.84
N TYR A 106 11.40 20.89 -12.18
CA TYR A 106 11.04 20.56 -13.56
C TYR A 106 9.53 20.54 -13.83
N GLY A 107 8.70 20.93 -12.85
CA GLY A 107 7.26 21.00 -13.02
C GLY A 107 6.86 22.04 -14.07
N ASN A 108 5.87 21.71 -14.90
CA ASN A 108 5.21 22.68 -15.78
C ASN A 108 4.32 23.65 -14.98
N GLU A 109 3.75 24.68 -15.61
CA GLU A 109 2.93 25.70 -14.94
C GLU A 109 1.84 25.11 -14.02
N LYS A 110 1.10 24.10 -14.49
CA LYS A 110 0.02 23.43 -13.74
C LYS A 110 0.55 22.63 -12.56
N GLU A 111 1.69 21.98 -12.74
CA GLU A 111 2.38 21.27 -11.66
C GLU A 111 2.89 22.27 -10.61
N GLN A 112 3.48 23.39 -11.04
CA GLN A 112 4.02 24.42 -10.14
C GLN A 112 2.94 25.11 -9.30
N GLU A 113 1.73 25.29 -9.82
CA GLU A 113 0.58 25.75 -9.05
C GLU A 113 0.29 24.87 -7.81
N ILE A 114 0.64 23.59 -7.87
CA ILE A 114 0.43 22.62 -6.80
C ILE A 114 1.71 22.44 -5.97
N TYR A 115 2.84 22.13 -6.59
CA TYR A 115 4.00 21.57 -5.89
C TYR A 115 4.97 22.61 -5.32
N LYS A 116 5.04 23.82 -5.89
CA LYS A 116 6.09 24.81 -5.59
C LYS A 116 6.28 25.07 -4.08
N ASN A 117 5.19 25.03 -3.32
CA ASN A 117 5.20 25.26 -1.87
C ASN A 117 4.51 24.11 -1.09
N LEU A 118 4.36 22.94 -1.70
CA LEU A 118 3.64 21.83 -1.07
C LEU A 118 4.53 21.18 0.00
N SER A 119 4.06 21.16 1.25
CA SER A 119 4.74 20.43 2.31
C SER A 119 4.62 18.92 2.09
N LEU A 120 5.48 18.13 2.75
CA LEU A 120 5.39 16.67 2.71
C LEU A 120 4.02 16.16 3.16
N THR A 121 3.47 16.69 4.26
CA THR A 121 2.16 16.23 4.76
C THR A 121 1.01 16.72 3.89
N ALA A 122 1.09 17.91 3.29
CA ALA A 122 0.12 18.35 2.30
C ALA A 122 0.15 17.48 1.03
N PHE A 123 1.33 16.98 0.64
CA PHE A 123 1.44 16.01 -0.45
C PHE A 123 0.77 14.67 -0.10
N VAL A 124 1.02 14.13 1.09
CA VAL A 124 0.31 12.91 1.56
C VAL A 124 -1.19 13.16 1.63
N GLN A 125 -1.64 14.30 2.13
CA GLN A 125 -3.05 14.69 2.15
C GLN A 125 -3.64 14.64 0.73
N ARG A 126 -2.92 15.18 -0.26
CA ARG A 126 -3.32 15.14 -1.67
C ARG A 126 -3.45 13.71 -2.20
N LEU A 127 -2.46 12.84 -1.93
CA LEU A 127 -2.50 11.42 -2.32
C LEU A 127 -3.66 10.64 -1.68
N LEU A 128 -4.20 11.11 -0.56
CA LEU A 128 -5.37 10.54 0.11
C LEU A 128 -6.69 11.07 -0.50
N ILE A 129 -6.85 12.40 -0.63
CA ILE A 129 -8.15 13.01 -0.94
C ILE A 129 -8.46 13.16 -2.43
N GLN A 130 -7.45 13.19 -3.30
CA GLN A 130 -7.65 13.39 -4.75
C GLN A 130 -7.82 12.07 -5.52
N ARG A 131 -8.02 10.97 -4.80
CA ARG A 131 -8.35 9.67 -5.39
C ARG A 131 -9.75 9.69 -5.98
N CYS A 132 -10.00 8.85 -6.98
CA CYS A 132 -11.36 8.53 -7.37
C CYS A 132 -12.05 7.77 -6.23
N ALA A 133 -13.38 7.76 -6.18
CA ALA A 133 -14.08 6.81 -5.31
C ALA A 133 -13.87 5.37 -5.79
N SER A 134 -13.88 5.16 -7.11
CA SER A 134 -13.55 3.88 -7.73
C SER A 134 -12.69 4.09 -8.96
N PHE A 135 -11.70 3.22 -9.18
CA PHE A 135 -10.76 3.27 -10.29
C PHE A 135 -10.23 1.87 -10.63
N PHE A 136 -10.67 1.30 -11.74
CA PHE A 136 -10.33 -0.10 -12.09
C PHE A 136 -10.44 -0.36 -13.61
N SER A 137 -10.34 -1.63 -14.01
CA SER A 137 -10.27 -2.10 -15.41
C SER A 137 -9.01 -1.66 -16.18
N LYS A 138 -8.77 -2.21 -17.36
CA LYS A 138 -7.59 -1.88 -18.20
C LYS A 138 -7.60 -0.46 -18.79
N ASN A 139 -8.79 0.15 -18.86
CA ASN A 139 -9.01 1.45 -19.48
C ASN A 139 -9.36 2.55 -18.47
N ASP A 140 -9.12 2.32 -17.17
CA ASP A 140 -9.37 3.30 -16.12
C ASP A 140 -10.85 3.70 -16.06
N LYS A 141 -11.73 2.72 -15.84
CA LYS A 141 -13.11 3.01 -15.44
C LYS A 141 -13.07 3.70 -14.09
N PHE A 142 -13.71 4.85 -13.97
CA PHE A 142 -13.66 5.65 -12.75
C PHE A 142 -15.03 6.18 -12.31
N LEU A 143 -15.14 6.43 -11.01
CA LEU A 143 -16.19 7.21 -10.36
C LEU A 143 -15.52 8.26 -9.48
N LEU A 144 -15.76 9.54 -9.76
CA LEU A 144 -15.31 10.64 -8.92
C LEU A 144 -16.26 10.87 -7.75
N THR A 145 -15.79 11.51 -6.69
CA THR A 145 -16.61 11.93 -5.54
C THR A 145 -17.70 12.93 -5.93
N THR A 146 -17.50 13.66 -7.03
CA THR A 146 -18.49 14.53 -7.69
C THR A 146 -19.57 13.76 -8.46
N ARG A 147 -19.64 12.43 -8.33
CA ARG A 147 -20.57 11.50 -9.02
C ARG A 147 -20.32 11.32 -10.51
N VAL A 148 -19.33 12.00 -11.09
CA VAL A 148 -18.99 11.82 -12.51
C VAL A 148 -18.37 10.44 -12.72
N ARG A 149 -18.92 9.70 -13.68
CA ARG A 149 -18.40 8.41 -14.14
C ARG A 149 -17.73 8.59 -15.49
N GLY A 150 -16.69 7.82 -15.73
CA GLY A 150 -16.03 7.81 -17.03
C GLY A 150 -15.10 6.64 -17.21
N CYS A 151 -14.37 6.70 -18.31
CA CYS A 151 -13.38 5.72 -18.69
C CYS A 151 -12.26 6.46 -19.42
N SER A 152 -11.00 6.16 -19.09
CA SER A 152 -9.80 6.75 -19.70
C SER A 152 -9.67 8.26 -19.43
N GLY A 153 -8.77 8.95 -20.15
CA GLY A 153 -8.51 10.39 -19.98
C GLY A 153 -7.42 10.76 -18.97
N PHE A 154 -7.03 9.84 -18.08
CA PHE A 154 -5.98 10.09 -17.08
C PHE A 154 -4.58 10.34 -17.67
N MET A 155 -4.33 9.98 -18.94
CA MET A 155 -3.05 10.24 -19.61
C MET A 155 -2.78 11.74 -19.77
N ASP A 156 -3.84 12.54 -19.89
CA ASP A 156 -3.72 13.97 -20.14
C ASP A 156 -3.62 14.79 -18.85
N VAL A 157 -3.94 14.21 -17.68
CA VAL A 157 -3.95 14.90 -16.38
C VAL A 157 -2.57 15.45 -16.05
N GLY A 158 -2.48 16.77 -15.83
CA GLY A 158 -1.21 17.46 -15.58
C GLY A 158 -0.44 17.86 -16.84
N THR A 159 -1.01 17.63 -18.02
CA THR A 159 -0.48 18.13 -19.31
C THR A 159 -1.29 19.32 -19.81
N THR A 160 -0.88 19.92 -20.92
CA THR A 160 -1.66 20.96 -21.62
C THR A 160 -2.98 20.43 -22.19
N ASN A 161 -3.12 19.11 -22.34
CA ASN A 161 -4.30 18.46 -22.90
C ASN A 161 -5.34 18.06 -21.84
N GLU A 162 -5.08 18.32 -20.55
CA GLU A 162 -6.04 17.97 -19.48
C GLU A 162 -7.39 18.66 -19.71
N LYS A 163 -8.49 17.96 -19.39
CA LYS A 163 -9.85 18.46 -19.61
C LYS A 163 -10.74 18.18 -18.40
N PRO A 164 -11.67 19.08 -18.05
CA PRO A 164 -12.66 18.79 -17.02
C PRO A 164 -13.43 17.49 -17.33
N PRO A 165 -13.75 16.67 -16.32
CA PRO A 165 -13.48 16.87 -14.89
C PRO A 165 -12.06 16.45 -14.44
N LEU A 166 -11.27 15.83 -15.32
CA LEU A 166 -9.95 15.27 -15.05
C LEU A 166 -8.86 16.33 -15.18
N LEU A 167 -8.82 17.21 -14.19
CA LEU A 167 -7.78 18.24 -14.04
C LEU A 167 -6.83 17.85 -12.91
N LEU A 168 -5.54 18.11 -13.03
CA LEU A 168 -4.54 17.80 -12.01
C LEU A 168 -4.92 18.33 -10.62
N LYS A 169 -5.53 19.50 -10.55
CA LYS A 169 -6.01 20.06 -9.27
C LYS A 169 -7.13 19.25 -8.60
N ASN A 170 -7.86 18.42 -9.35
CA ASN A 170 -9.05 17.68 -8.90
C ASN A 170 -8.83 16.16 -8.77
N VAL A 171 -7.79 15.61 -9.41
CA VAL A 171 -7.51 14.17 -9.43
C VAL A 171 -6.00 13.91 -9.43
N LEU A 172 -5.59 12.70 -9.07
CA LEU A 172 -4.20 12.26 -9.21
C LEU A 172 -3.80 12.06 -10.67
N SER A 173 -2.59 12.52 -11.03
CA SER A 173 -1.91 12.12 -12.28
C SER A 173 -1.31 10.70 -12.16
N TYR A 174 -0.90 10.10 -13.28
CA TYR A 174 -0.27 8.78 -13.24
C TYR A 174 1.03 8.71 -12.42
N ASP A 175 1.79 9.79 -12.34
CA ASP A 175 2.96 9.88 -11.47
C ASP A 175 2.54 9.77 -10.00
N GLU A 176 1.47 10.47 -9.63
CA GLU A 176 0.94 10.48 -8.27
C GLU A 176 0.25 9.16 -7.90
N ILE A 177 -0.45 8.52 -8.85
CA ILE A 177 -1.07 7.20 -8.65
C ILE A 177 -0.01 6.13 -8.34
N LYS A 178 1.16 6.24 -8.97
CA LYS A 178 2.30 5.34 -8.71
C LYS A 178 2.83 5.51 -7.29
N LEU A 179 2.90 6.76 -6.81
CA LEU A 179 3.35 7.09 -5.45
C LEU A 179 2.32 6.70 -4.40
N SER A 180 1.03 6.92 -4.66
CA SER A 180 -0.07 6.56 -3.76
C SER A 180 -0.23 5.04 -3.62
N ALA A 181 0.26 4.25 -4.58
CA ALA A 181 0.34 2.80 -4.48
C ALA A 181 1.36 2.29 -3.43
N LEU A 182 2.18 3.19 -2.86
CA LEU A 182 3.08 2.90 -1.74
C LEU A 182 2.55 3.47 -0.41
N LEU A 183 1.34 4.05 -0.41
CA LEU A 183 0.67 4.62 0.75
C LEU A 183 -0.44 3.70 1.26
N SER A 184 -0.29 3.24 2.50
CA SER A 184 -1.26 2.39 3.19
C SER A 184 -2.05 3.18 4.22
N VAL A 185 -3.22 2.66 4.58
CA VAL A 185 -4.00 3.11 5.75
C VAL A 185 -4.29 1.89 6.61
N SER A 186 -4.07 2.02 7.91
CA SER A 186 -4.27 0.97 8.90
C SER A 186 -5.14 1.47 10.04
N SER A 187 -6.03 0.62 10.56
CA SER A 187 -6.85 0.90 11.75
C SER A 187 -7.34 -0.39 12.40
N HIS A 188 -7.76 -0.33 13.66
CA HIS A 188 -8.69 -1.29 14.21
C HIS A 188 -10.08 -1.11 13.57
N SER A 189 -10.85 -2.18 13.44
CA SER A 189 -12.21 -2.14 12.89
C SER A 189 -13.09 -3.26 13.48
N GLU A 190 -14.39 -3.02 13.56
CA GLU A 190 -15.38 -4.10 13.67
C GLU A 190 -15.26 -5.02 12.44
N LEU A 191 -15.47 -6.31 12.69
CA LEU A 191 -15.58 -7.36 11.68
C LEU A 191 -17.02 -7.88 11.74
N ILE A 192 -17.81 -7.59 10.70
CA ILE A 192 -19.26 -7.84 10.74
C ILE A 192 -19.66 -9.23 10.21
N ASN A 193 -18.78 -9.84 9.42
CA ASN A 193 -18.84 -11.21 8.89
C ASN A 193 -17.42 -11.74 8.66
N ASN A 194 -17.28 -12.97 8.15
CA ASN A 194 -15.98 -13.63 8.01
C ASN A 194 -15.08 -13.07 6.87
N GLY A 195 -15.56 -12.10 6.09
CA GLY A 195 -14.80 -11.50 4.99
C GLY A 195 -14.74 -12.35 3.73
N ASN A 196 -15.59 -13.38 3.58
CA ASN A 196 -15.68 -14.14 2.34
C ASN A 196 -15.88 -13.21 1.14
N ARG A 197 -15.30 -13.54 -0.02
CA ARG A 197 -15.34 -12.67 -1.21
C ARG A 197 -16.76 -12.35 -1.71
N GLN A 198 -17.74 -13.19 -1.40
CA GLN A 198 -19.14 -13.03 -1.78
C GLN A 198 -20.02 -12.54 -0.62
N ASN A 199 -19.45 -12.01 0.47
CA ASN A 199 -20.21 -11.69 1.68
C ASN A 199 -21.31 -10.62 1.48
N CYS A 200 -21.17 -9.73 0.48
CA CYS A 200 -22.17 -8.71 0.11
C CYS A 200 -22.71 -7.85 1.27
N GLY A 201 -21.96 -7.73 2.38
CA GLY A 201 -22.37 -6.98 3.55
C GLY A 201 -23.38 -7.69 4.45
N ILE A 202 -23.57 -8.99 4.26
CA ILE A 202 -24.45 -9.80 5.11
C ILE A 202 -23.79 -9.94 6.48
N ILE A 203 -24.51 -9.59 7.54
CA ILE A 203 -24.01 -9.66 8.92
C ILE A 203 -24.04 -11.11 9.39
N GLU A 204 -22.93 -11.58 9.97
CA GLU A 204 -22.90 -12.88 10.64
C GLU A 204 -23.71 -12.81 11.94
N LYS A 205 -24.73 -13.66 12.07
CA LYS A 205 -25.58 -13.72 13.26
C LYS A 205 -24.90 -14.48 14.39
N ASP A 206 -24.22 -15.58 14.05
CA ASP A 206 -23.47 -16.37 15.01
C ASP A 206 -22.05 -15.82 15.17
N LYS A 207 -21.88 -14.96 16.19
CA LYS A 207 -20.58 -14.33 16.48
C LYS A 207 -19.50 -15.31 16.93
N SER A 208 -19.81 -16.58 17.19
CA SER A 208 -18.79 -17.61 17.46
C SER A 208 -18.02 -18.03 16.20
N LEU A 209 -18.54 -17.73 15.00
CA LEU A 209 -17.93 -18.11 13.73
C LEU A 209 -16.89 -17.09 13.22
N ILE A 210 -16.84 -15.90 13.81
CA ILE A 210 -15.96 -14.82 13.38
C ILE A 210 -15.18 -14.21 14.54
N GLU A 211 -14.02 -13.64 14.23
CA GLU A 211 -13.52 -12.57 15.09
C GLU A 211 -14.42 -11.34 14.98
N ARG A 212 -14.65 -10.65 16.09
CA ARG A 212 -15.52 -9.45 16.12
C ARG A 212 -14.77 -8.16 15.85
N GLU A 213 -13.47 -8.16 16.10
CA GLU A 213 -12.59 -7.00 16.00
C GLU A 213 -11.23 -7.47 15.46
N GLY A 214 -10.54 -6.59 14.74
CA GLY A 214 -9.18 -6.83 14.28
C GLY A 214 -8.58 -5.55 13.73
N VAL A 215 -7.31 -5.63 13.33
CA VAL A 215 -6.65 -4.57 12.56
C VAL A 215 -6.87 -4.85 11.08
N VAL A 216 -7.14 -3.80 10.30
CA VAL A 216 -7.27 -3.87 8.85
C VAL A 216 -6.28 -2.90 8.23
N ILE A 217 -5.46 -3.39 7.29
CA ILE A 217 -4.51 -2.58 6.54
C ILE A 217 -4.69 -2.76 5.04
N GLY A 218 -4.81 -1.64 4.32
CA GLY A 218 -4.86 -1.61 2.86
C GLY A 218 -3.46 -1.61 2.25
N LEU A 219 -3.14 -2.61 1.43
CA LEU A 219 -1.88 -2.70 0.70
C LEU A 219 -2.14 -2.67 -0.80
N VAL A 220 -1.44 -1.80 -1.53
CA VAL A 220 -1.62 -1.65 -2.98
C VAL A 220 -0.52 -2.40 -3.72
N GLY A 221 -0.93 -3.29 -4.62
CA GLY A 221 -0.01 -4.01 -5.51
C GLY A 221 0.28 -3.25 -6.81
N ALA A 222 1.31 -3.67 -7.53
CA ALA A 222 1.66 -3.07 -8.81
C ALA A 222 0.56 -3.26 -9.87
N ARG A 223 0.22 -2.19 -10.61
CA ARG A 223 -0.75 -2.25 -11.70
C ARG A 223 -0.05 -2.25 -13.06
N LEU A 224 0.14 -3.45 -13.62
CA LEU A 224 0.98 -3.65 -14.80
C LEU A 224 0.21 -3.82 -16.11
N THR A 225 -1.11 -3.73 -16.09
CA THR A 225 -1.94 -3.84 -17.31
C THR A 225 -2.05 -2.54 -18.10
N ARG A 226 -1.70 -1.40 -17.48
CA ARG A 226 -1.72 -0.09 -18.14
C ARG A 226 -0.30 0.21 -18.62
N ARG A 227 -0.11 0.28 -19.94
CA ARG A 227 1.21 0.45 -20.55
C ARG A 227 1.76 1.84 -20.30
N ASP A 228 3.08 1.92 -20.21
CA ASP A 228 3.89 3.13 -20.20
C ASP A 228 3.72 4.08 -18.99
N VAL A 229 2.97 3.67 -17.96
CA VAL A 229 2.66 4.47 -16.76
C VAL A 229 2.72 3.62 -15.49
N MET A 230 2.76 4.29 -14.32
CA MET A 230 2.80 3.63 -13.01
C MET A 230 3.98 2.64 -12.90
N GLU A 231 3.79 1.49 -12.25
CA GLU A 231 4.87 0.50 -12.09
C GLU A 231 5.31 -0.16 -13.41
N PHE A 232 4.52 -0.08 -14.49
CA PHE A 232 4.95 -0.55 -15.81
C PHE A 232 6.26 0.13 -16.24
N GLN A 233 6.45 1.40 -15.87
CA GLN A 233 7.64 2.19 -16.21
C GLN A 233 8.94 1.62 -15.67
N ASP A 234 8.89 0.83 -14.61
CA ASP A 234 10.10 0.30 -13.94
C ASP A 234 10.21 -1.22 -14.06
N ILE A 235 9.08 -1.94 -14.09
CA ILE A 235 9.07 -3.40 -14.04
C ILE A 235 9.03 -4.02 -15.44
N ILE A 236 8.38 -3.36 -16.40
CA ILE A 236 8.27 -3.86 -17.77
C ILE A 236 9.24 -3.10 -18.67
N ILE A 237 10.11 -3.85 -19.33
CA ILE A 237 11.05 -3.34 -20.32
C ILE A 237 10.43 -3.57 -21.70
N SER A 238 9.98 -2.49 -22.35
CA SER A 238 9.31 -2.55 -23.65
C SER A 238 10.06 -1.74 -24.72
N LYS A 239 9.94 -2.17 -25.99
CA LYS A 239 10.62 -1.52 -27.12
C LYS A 239 10.26 -0.05 -27.29
N THR A 240 9.02 0.32 -26.99
CA THR A 240 8.51 1.69 -27.20
C THR A 240 8.77 2.60 -26.00
N GLN A 241 8.95 2.05 -24.79
CA GLN A 241 9.19 2.82 -23.57
C GLN A 241 10.68 2.98 -23.27
N ASN A 242 11.43 1.88 -23.30
CA ASN A 242 12.79 1.80 -22.78
C ASN A 242 13.82 2.24 -23.84
N THR A 243 13.75 3.52 -24.20
CA THR A 243 14.63 4.17 -25.19
C THR A 243 15.38 5.35 -24.57
N LYS A 244 16.48 5.77 -25.20
CA LYS A 244 17.30 6.90 -24.71
C LYS A 244 16.50 8.20 -24.72
N GLU A 245 15.63 8.39 -25.71
CA GLU A 245 14.79 9.58 -25.90
C GLU A 245 13.77 9.72 -24.76
N LYS A 246 13.31 8.59 -24.21
CA LYS A 246 12.43 8.56 -23.02
C LYS A 246 13.20 8.57 -21.70
N GLY A 247 14.51 8.80 -21.74
CA GLY A 247 15.37 8.96 -20.57
C GLY A 247 15.90 7.66 -19.98
N TYR A 248 15.76 6.51 -20.64
CA TYR A 248 16.25 5.21 -20.13
C TYR A 248 17.71 4.95 -20.50
N GLY A 249 18.39 4.12 -19.70
CA GLY A 249 19.69 3.53 -20.02
C GLY A 249 20.90 4.39 -19.71
N PHE A 250 20.75 5.45 -18.92
CA PHE A 250 21.86 6.26 -18.44
C PHE A 250 22.35 5.79 -17.06
N GLY A 251 23.62 6.03 -16.74
CA GLY A 251 24.27 5.50 -15.53
C GLY A 251 23.57 5.92 -14.23
N LEU A 252 23.63 5.07 -13.18
CA LEU A 252 23.01 5.36 -11.88
C LEU A 252 23.60 6.63 -11.23
N ASP A 253 24.91 6.85 -11.37
CA ASP A 253 25.61 8.00 -10.78
C ASP A 253 25.72 9.20 -11.74
N THR A 254 25.10 9.10 -12.91
CA THR A 254 25.10 10.19 -13.90
C THR A 254 24.05 11.23 -13.51
N SER A 255 24.46 12.50 -13.42
CA SER A 255 23.54 13.61 -13.16
C SER A 255 22.55 13.76 -14.33
N PRO A 256 21.24 13.85 -14.05
CA PRO A 256 20.25 14.05 -15.10
C PRO A 256 20.36 15.47 -15.67
N ASP A 257 20.24 15.58 -17.00
CA ASP A 257 20.34 16.84 -17.76
C ASP A 257 18.97 17.31 -18.30
N SER A 258 17.90 16.60 -17.96
CA SER A 258 16.56 16.81 -18.50
C SER A 258 15.49 16.28 -17.56
N ARG A 259 14.27 16.83 -17.65
CA ARG A 259 13.10 16.44 -16.85
C ARG A 259 12.84 14.93 -16.88
N VAL A 260 12.91 14.31 -18.06
CA VAL A 260 12.62 12.87 -18.22
C VAL A 260 13.69 12.00 -17.56
N LYS A 261 14.97 12.36 -17.67
CA LYS A 261 16.06 11.63 -16.99
C LYS A 261 16.00 11.84 -15.49
N ASP A 262 15.68 13.05 -15.03
CA ASP A 262 15.54 13.33 -13.60
C ASP A 262 14.41 12.50 -12.97
N TYR A 263 13.25 12.42 -13.62
CA TYR A 263 12.16 11.55 -13.20
C TYR A 263 12.57 10.06 -13.15
N ARG A 264 13.30 9.56 -14.16
CA ARG A 264 13.86 8.20 -14.13
C ARG A 264 14.85 7.99 -12.98
N GLN A 265 15.66 9.00 -12.67
CA GLN A 265 16.64 8.97 -11.59
C GLN A 265 15.98 8.74 -10.23
N LEU A 266 14.78 9.29 -9.98
CA LEU A 266 14.01 9.06 -8.76
C LEU A 266 13.81 7.56 -8.50
N TRP A 267 13.31 6.84 -9.52
CA TRP A 267 12.99 5.42 -9.41
C TRP A 267 14.23 4.53 -9.41
N LYS A 268 15.28 4.92 -10.14
CA LYS A 268 16.59 4.24 -10.08
C LYS A 268 17.20 4.32 -8.67
N LYS A 269 17.16 5.50 -8.04
CA LYS A 269 17.61 5.69 -6.64
C LYS A 269 16.73 4.90 -5.68
N PHE A 270 15.41 4.98 -5.82
CA PHE A 270 14.47 4.26 -4.94
C PHE A 270 14.70 2.75 -4.96
N TYR A 271 14.85 2.15 -6.15
CA TYR A 271 15.11 0.71 -6.28
C TYR A 271 16.58 0.35 -6.14
N GLU A 272 17.52 1.32 -6.10
CA GLU A 272 18.96 1.08 -6.13
C GLU A 272 19.37 0.17 -7.31
N GLU A 273 18.79 0.42 -8.48
CA GLU A 273 19.07 -0.33 -9.72
C GLU A 273 19.09 0.62 -10.92
N PRO A 274 19.93 0.37 -11.94
CA PRO A 274 19.83 1.08 -13.20
C PRO A 274 18.54 0.68 -13.93
N ASP A 275 18.03 1.60 -14.75
CA ASP A 275 17.07 1.24 -15.78
C ASP A 275 17.79 0.82 -17.07
N LEU A 276 17.10 0.09 -17.94
CA LEU A 276 17.71 -0.60 -19.06
C LEU A 276 17.05 -0.20 -20.37
N LEU A 277 17.86 -0.13 -21.44
CA LEU A 277 17.37 -0.03 -22.80
C LEU A 277 16.88 -1.39 -23.27
N TYR A 278 15.74 -1.43 -23.96
CA TYR A 278 15.18 -2.68 -24.48
C TYR A 278 16.18 -3.47 -25.33
N ALA A 279 16.92 -2.79 -26.21
CA ALA A 279 17.90 -3.42 -27.10
C ALA A 279 19.08 -4.11 -26.38
N ASN A 280 19.32 -3.76 -25.12
CA ASN A 280 20.44 -4.27 -24.33
C ASN A 280 20.05 -5.43 -23.41
N VAL A 281 18.77 -5.81 -23.38
CA VAL A 281 18.25 -6.83 -22.46
C VAL A 281 17.82 -8.05 -23.25
N LYS A 282 18.30 -9.22 -22.82
CA LYS A 282 17.85 -10.52 -23.32
C LYS A 282 17.14 -11.25 -22.21
N LYS A 283 16.04 -11.94 -22.57
CA LYS A 283 15.36 -12.85 -21.64
C LYS A 283 16.33 -13.97 -21.27
N ASP A 284 16.52 -14.17 -19.98
CA ASP A 284 17.36 -15.22 -19.41
C ASP A 284 16.57 -16.14 -18.47
N ASP A 285 15.27 -15.87 -18.32
CA ASP A 285 14.34 -16.52 -17.39
C ASP A 285 14.81 -16.54 -15.93
N LYS A 286 15.78 -15.67 -15.59
CA LYS A 286 16.27 -15.41 -14.24
C LYS A 286 15.82 -14.02 -13.79
N ARG A 287 16.59 -12.97 -14.06
CA ARG A 287 16.15 -11.59 -13.79
C ARG A 287 15.14 -11.15 -14.84
N PHE A 288 15.39 -11.47 -16.11
CA PHE A 288 14.60 -11.01 -17.23
C PHE A 288 13.72 -12.14 -17.75
N GLY A 289 12.50 -12.18 -17.21
CA GLY A 289 11.51 -13.19 -17.53
C GLY A 289 10.53 -12.77 -18.62
N SER A 290 9.67 -13.72 -19.00
CA SER A 290 8.56 -13.47 -19.89
C SER A 290 7.45 -12.64 -19.23
N SER A 291 6.79 -11.82 -20.05
CA SER A 291 5.53 -11.13 -19.72
C SER A 291 4.38 -11.75 -20.51
N LYS A 292 3.13 -11.45 -20.14
CA LYS A 292 1.93 -11.81 -20.89
C LYS A 292 1.94 -11.26 -22.32
N ASN A 293 2.55 -10.10 -22.53
CA ASN A 293 2.89 -9.63 -23.86
C ASN A 293 4.25 -10.19 -24.27
N GLN A 294 4.30 -10.90 -25.39
CA GLN A 294 5.50 -11.60 -25.85
C GLN A 294 6.65 -10.65 -26.21
N ASP A 295 6.33 -9.42 -26.62
CA ASP A 295 7.31 -8.38 -26.96
C ASP A 295 7.87 -7.64 -25.74
N ASP A 296 7.29 -7.87 -24.57
CA ASP A 296 7.73 -7.26 -23.32
C ASP A 296 8.66 -8.21 -22.55
N ILE A 297 9.57 -7.61 -21.79
CA ILE A 297 10.45 -8.29 -20.84
C ILE A 297 10.06 -7.88 -19.43
N PHE A 298 9.88 -8.85 -18.54
CA PHE A 298 9.53 -8.61 -17.14
C PHE A 298 10.79 -8.65 -16.28
N ASP A 299 11.08 -7.58 -15.54
CA ASP A 299 12.19 -7.56 -14.58
C ASP A 299 11.73 -8.11 -13.22
N ASN A 300 12.10 -9.36 -12.95
CA ASN A 300 11.76 -10.07 -11.72
C ASN A 300 12.39 -9.41 -10.49
N LEU A 301 13.58 -8.79 -10.63
CA LEU A 301 14.28 -8.14 -9.52
C LEU A 301 13.55 -6.86 -9.09
N ILE A 302 13.14 -6.00 -10.03
CA ILE A 302 12.42 -4.77 -9.68
C ILE A 302 11.04 -5.10 -9.09
N MET A 303 10.35 -6.12 -9.59
CA MET A 303 9.10 -6.60 -8.98
C MET A 303 9.30 -7.06 -7.53
N LYS A 304 10.38 -7.81 -7.24
CA LYS A 304 10.76 -8.15 -5.85
C LYS A 304 10.92 -6.89 -5.00
N LYS A 305 11.69 -5.90 -5.46
CA LYS A 305 11.92 -4.68 -4.68
C LYS A 305 10.61 -3.93 -4.43
N ARG A 306 9.72 -3.86 -5.44
CA ARG A 306 8.38 -3.29 -5.27
C ARG A 306 7.53 -4.01 -4.22
N TYR A 307 7.63 -5.34 -4.12
CA TYR A 307 6.95 -6.13 -3.09
C TYR A 307 7.56 -5.96 -1.70
N ALA A 308 8.89 -5.95 -1.60
CA ALA A 308 9.61 -5.86 -0.34
C ALA A 308 9.14 -4.66 0.51
N ILE A 309 8.90 -3.50 -0.11
CA ILE A 309 8.40 -2.30 0.57
C ILE A 309 7.03 -2.51 1.21
N SER A 310 6.09 -3.14 0.50
CA SER A 310 4.75 -3.41 1.04
C SER A 310 4.79 -4.50 2.12
N PHE A 311 5.69 -5.48 2.02
CA PHE A 311 5.84 -6.54 3.02
C PHE A 311 6.45 -6.02 4.31
N ASP A 312 7.50 -5.20 4.21
CA ASP A 312 8.09 -4.55 5.39
C ASP A 312 7.08 -3.66 6.09
N THR A 313 6.30 -2.89 5.33
CA THR A 313 5.22 -2.06 5.88
C THR A 313 4.20 -2.91 6.65
N LEU A 314 3.75 -4.03 6.08
CA LEU A 314 2.80 -4.95 6.73
C LEU A 314 3.39 -5.56 8.01
N LEU A 315 4.63 -6.07 7.94
CA LEU A 315 5.27 -6.76 9.06
C LEU A 315 5.54 -5.79 10.22
N LEU A 316 6.07 -4.60 9.94
CA LEU A 316 6.37 -3.60 10.96
C LEU A 316 5.09 -3.02 11.58
N GLU A 317 4.05 -2.78 10.78
CA GLU A 317 2.75 -2.33 11.29
C GLU A 317 2.10 -3.42 12.16
N SER A 318 2.16 -4.67 11.72
CA SER A 318 1.61 -5.80 12.47
C SER A 318 2.27 -5.98 13.82
N GLU A 319 3.61 -5.91 13.85
CA GLU A 319 4.41 -5.94 15.06
C GLU A 319 4.03 -4.80 16.01
N ALA A 320 3.93 -3.56 15.51
CA ALA A 320 3.60 -2.40 16.33
C ALA A 320 2.19 -2.50 16.95
N ARG A 321 1.19 -2.91 16.16
CA ARG A 321 -0.19 -3.08 16.62
C ARG A 321 -0.32 -4.20 17.66
N ALA A 322 0.36 -5.31 17.45
CA ALA A 322 0.37 -6.44 18.37
C ALA A 322 1.03 -6.07 19.70
N LYS A 323 2.18 -5.39 19.63
CA LYS A 323 2.89 -4.84 20.78
C LYS A 323 2.04 -3.84 21.56
N GLU A 324 1.40 -2.89 20.89
CA GLU A 324 0.51 -1.90 21.52
C GLU A 324 -0.67 -2.57 22.23
N ALA A 325 -1.22 -3.64 21.63
CA ALA A 325 -2.31 -4.42 22.21
C ALA A 325 -1.87 -5.39 23.33
N GLY A 326 -0.55 -5.56 23.56
CA GLY A 326 -0.02 -6.57 24.48
C GLY A 326 -0.38 -8.00 24.08
N LYS A 327 -0.46 -8.28 22.76
CA LYS A 327 -0.89 -9.58 22.20
C LYS A 327 0.10 -10.09 21.17
N GLN A 328 0.04 -11.39 20.89
CA GLN A 328 0.62 -11.97 19.68
C GLN A 328 -0.33 -11.79 18.51
N ALA A 329 0.20 -11.59 17.30
CA ALA A 329 -0.58 -11.38 16.09
C ALA A 329 -0.78 -12.65 15.26
N TYR A 330 -1.97 -12.73 14.70
CA TYR A 330 -2.32 -13.60 13.58
C TYR A 330 -2.54 -12.74 12.34
N VAL A 331 -1.58 -12.72 11.42
CA VAL A 331 -1.63 -11.88 10.22
C VAL A 331 -2.17 -12.68 9.04
N HIS A 332 -3.33 -12.27 8.52
CA HIS A 332 -3.92 -12.77 7.28
C HIS A 332 -3.34 -12.01 6.09
N VAL A 333 -2.61 -12.74 5.23
CA VAL A 333 -1.89 -12.20 4.08
C VAL A 333 -2.60 -12.63 2.79
N VAL A 334 -2.93 -11.67 1.93
CA VAL A 334 -3.46 -11.93 0.59
C VAL A 334 -2.53 -11.43 -0.51
N GLY A 335 -2.66 -11.98 -1.70
CA GLY A 335 -1.91 -11.54 -2.87
C GLY A 335 -2.29 -10.12 -3.32
N ILE A 336 -1.34 -9.19 -3.27
CA ILE A 336 -1.49 -7.84 -3.83
C ILE A 336 -0.95 -7.76 -5.26
N GLY A 337 -1.75 -7.22 -6.20
CA GLY A 337 -1.36 -7.11 -7.62
C GLY A 337 -1.25 -8.45 -8.38
N LEU A 338 -1.62 -9.58 -7.74
CA LEU A 338 -1.57 -10.92 -8.35
C LEU A 338 -2.85 -11.30 -9.11
N GLY A 339 -3.89 -10.46 -9.04
CA GLY A 339 -5.17 -10.67 -9.73
C GLY A 339 -5.13 -10.20 -11.18
N VAL A 340 -6.15 -9.41 -11.56
CA VAL A 340 -6.27 -8.86 -12.92
C VAL A 340 -5.11 -7.91 -13.29
N TRP A 341 -4.34 -7.44 -12.30
CA TRP A 341 -3.21 -6.55 -12.45
C TRP A 341 -1.88 -7.21 -12.82
N LYS A 342 -1.78 -8.53 -12.75
CA LYS A 342 -0.54 -9.26 -13.07
C LYS A 342 -0.20 -9.18 -14.56
N ALA A 343 1.09 -9.01 -14.86
CA ALA A 343 1.67 -9.03 -16.20
C ALA A 343 2.59 -10.24 -16.45
N ALA A 344 2.86 -11.11 -15.48
CA ALA A 344 3.64 -12.33 -15.69
C ALA A 344 3.20 -13.49 -14.79
N GLU A 345 3.48 -14.73 -15.21
CA GLU A 345 3.06 -15.95 -14.49
C GLU A 345 3.88 -16.18 -13.23
N GLN A 346 5.18 -15.86 -13.28
CA GLN A 346 6.11 -16.01 -12.17
C GLN A 346 5.92 -15.01 -11.02
N GLN A 347 5.01 -14.03 -11.14
CA GLN A 347 4.80 -13.02 -10.09
C GLN A 347 4.43 -13.62 -8.72
N GLU A 348 3.66 -14.70 -8.69
CA GLU A 348 3.30 -15.37 -7.44
C GLU A 348 4.52 -16.00 -6.75
N LYS A 349 5.43 -16.58 -7.54
CA LYS A 349 6.70 -17.11 -7.05
C LYS A 349 7.58 -16.00 -6.48
N ILE A 350 7.70 -14.89 -7.22
CA ILE A 350 8.43 -13.69 -6.76
C ILE A 350 7.85 -13.18 -5.45
N PHE A 351 6.52 -13.13 -5.34
CA PHE A 351 5.83 -12.69 -4.12
C PHE A 351 6.24 -13.55 -2.92
N LEU A 352 6.06 -14.88 -3.00
CA LEU A 352 6.30 -15.78 -1.87
C LEU A 352 7.79 -15.84 -1.49
N GLU A 353 8.68 -15.80 -2.48
CA GLU A 353 10.13 -15.78 -2.23
C GLU A 353 10.58 -14.47 -1.59
N THR A 354 10.07 -13.34 -2.09
CA THR A 354 10.36 -12.03 -1.51
C THR A 354 9.85 -11.95 -0.08
N PHE A 355 8.64 -12.45 0.19
CA PHE A 355 8.08 -12.44 1.54
C PHE A 355 8.93 -13.29 2.50
N THR A 356 9.39 -14.47 2.07
CA THR A 356 10.33 -15.31 2.83
C THR A 356 11.59 -14.54 3.21
N GLN A 357 12.22 -13.86 2.23
CA GLN A 357 13.41 -13.05 2.45
C GLN A 357 13.16 -11.91 3.45
N ARG A 358 11.98 -11.25 3.37
CA ARG A 358 11.63 -10.16 4.28
C ARG A 358 11.33 -10.64 5.69
N ILE A 359 10.64 -11.78 5.85
CA ILE A 359 10.45 -12.42 7.16
C ILE A 359 11.80 -12.67 7.79
N GLN A 360 12.70 -13.38 7.10
CA GLN A 360 14.02 -13.72 7.63
C GLN A 360 14.84 -12.47 8.00
N GLN A 361 14.79 -11.43 7.16
CA GLN A 361 15.51 -10.18 7.40
C GLN A 361 14.99 -9.43 8.63
N LEU A 362 13.67 -9.37 8.82
CA LEU A 362 13.05 -8.64 9.93
C LEU A 362 12.88 -9.50 11.19
N LEU A 363 13.04 -10.81 11.09
CA LEU A 363 12.74 -11.79 12.12
C LEU A 363 13.27 -11.42 13.53
N PRO A 364 14.49 -10.88 13.70
CA PRO A 364 14.98 -10.49 15.02
C PRO A 364 14.12 -9.42 15.72
N LYS A 365 13.34 -8.65 14.95
CA LYS A 365 12.48 -7.55 15.39
C LYS A 365 11.00 -7.90 15.43
N LEU A 366 10.59 -9.05 14.91
CA LEU A 366 9.21 -9.51 14.91
C LEU A 366 8.98 -10.38 16.14
N GLN A 367 8.70 -9.78 17.29
CA GLN A 367 8.54 -10.50 18.58
C GLN A 367 7.07 -10.71 18.95
N HIS A 368 6.16 -10.04 18.25
CA HIS A 368 4.72 -10.05 18.52
C HIS A 368 3.93 -10.61 17.34
N ILE A 369 4.57 -11.33 16.41
CA ILE A 369 3.90 -12.00 15.27
C ILE A 369 4.13 -13.50 15.35
N ASP A 370 3.19 -14.23 15.96
CA ASP A 370 3.26 -15.69 16.01
C ASP A 370 2.86 -16.35 14.69
N VAL A 371 1.90 -15.78 13.95
CA VAL A 371 1.34 -16.43 12.76
C VAL A 371 1.27 -15.49 11.55
N LEU A 372 1.80 -15.97 10.42
CA LEU A 372 1.56 -15.42 9.08
C LEU A 372 0.77 -16.43 8.25
N HIS A 373 -0.47 -16.11 7.90
CA HIS A 373 -1.33 -16.96 7.09
C HIS A 373 -1.53 -16.40 5.68
N PHE A 374 -0.79 -16.96 4.74
CA PHE A 374 -0.91 -16.70 3.30
C PHE A 374 -2.14 -17.39 2.74
N SER A 375 -3.15 -16.61 2.41
CA SER A 375 -4.46 -17.07 1.97
C SER A 375 -4.72 -16.82 0.49
N TRP A 376 -5.37 -17.80 -0.15
CA TRP A 376 -5.84 -17.73 -1.55
C TRP A 376 -4.74 -17.67 -2.62
N PHE A 377 -3.55 -18.16 -2.29
CA PHE A 377 -2.48 -18.44 -3.27
C PHE A 377 -2.80 -19.74 -4.04
N GLN A 378 -2.35 -19.81 -5.30
CA GLN A 378 -2.45 -21.01 -6.13
C GLN A 378 -1.38 -22.03 -5.74
N LEU A 379 -0.20 -21.55 -5.36
CA LEU A 379 0.88 -22.40 -4.87
C LEU A 379 0.60 -22.85 -3.44
N SER A 380 0.84 -24.14 -3.17
CA SER A 380 0.80 -24.72 -1.82
C SER A 380 2.13 -24.67 -1.09
N GLU A 381 3.22 -24.39 -1.82
CA GLU A 381 4.56 -24.13 -1.31
C GLU A 381 5.40 -23.35 -2.32
N TRP A 382 6.34 -22.55 -1.84
CA TRP A 382 7.43 -21.98 -2.64
C TRP A 382 8.65 -21.71 -1.77
N GLY A 383 9.81 -22.26 -2.16
CA GLY A 383 11.02 -22.20 -1.35
C GLY A 383 10.78 -22.81 0.05
N GLU A 384 11.06 -22.04 1.10
CA GLU A 384 10.81 -22.48 2.48
C GLU A 384 9.36 -22.26 2.95
N LEU A 385 8.61 -21.43 2.24
CA LEU A 385 7.27 -21.02 2.64
C LEU A 385 6.27 -22.10 2.23
N LYS A 386 5.77 -22.82 3.23
CA LYS A 386 4.78 -23.89 3.10
C LYS A 386 3.96 -24.01 4.38
N ASN A 387 2.86 -24.75 4.30
CA ASN A 387 1.97 -24.95 5.43
C ASN A 387 2.71 -25.56 6.64
N GLY A 388 2.65 -24.90 7.80
CA GLY A 388 3.28 -25.35 9.04
C GLY A 388 4.76 -25.01 9.18
N LYS A 389 5.37 -24.28 8.22
CA LYS A 389 6.75 -23.79 8.36
C LYS A 389 6.87 -22.90 9.60
N VAL A 390 7.97 -23.04 10.34
CA VAL A 390 8.35 -22.10 11.40
C VAL A 390 9.68 -21.47 11.04
N PHE A 391 9.71 -20.14 10.99
CA PHE A 391 10.93 -19.34 10.90
C PHE A 391 11.45 -19.10 12.32
N LYS A 392 12.43 -19.90 12.74
CA LYS A 392 12.97 -19.88 14.10
C LYS A 392 13.71 -18.58 14.39
N SER A 393 13.51 -18.04 15.58
CA SER A 393 14.19 -16.84 16.06
C SER A 393 14.46 -16.95 17.55
N GLU A 394 15.69 -16.66 17.95
CA GLU A 394 16.09 -16.66 19.36
C GLU A 394 15.48 -15.47 20.14
N THR A 395 15.11 -14.40 19.44
CA THR A 395 14.50 -13.21 20.05
C THR A 395 12.98 -13.30 20.18
N HIS A 396 12.35 -14.31 19.57
CA HIS A 396 10.90 -14.44 19.54
C HIS A 396 10.41 -15.25 20.75
N PRO A 397 9.43 -14.77 21.54
CA PRO A 397 8.95 -15.45 22.75
C PRO A 397 8.44 -16.88 22.50
N SER A 398 7.75 -17.10 21.38
CA SER A 398 7.29 -18.43 20.92
C SER A 398 8.34 -19.25 20.13
N GLY A 399 9.60 -18.80 20.09
CA GLY A 399 10.71 -19.45 19.36
C GLY A 399 10.73 -19.22 17.84
N GLY A 400 9.76 -18.49 17.29
CA GLY A 400 9.73 -18.12 15.88
C GLY A 400 8.33 -17.83 15.34
N VAL A 401 8.26 -17.53 14.04
CA VAL A 401 7.01 -17.19 13.34
C VAL A 401 6.51 -18.40 12.54
N LYS A 402 5.28 -18.83 12.80
CA LYS A 402 4.62 -19.93 12.09
C LYS A 402 3.92 -19.42 10.84
N CYS A 403 4.06 -20.15 9.74
CA CYS A 403 3.46 -19.81 8.47
C CYS A 403 2.45 -20.88 8.02
N PHE A 404 1.33 -20.41 7.51
CA PHE A 404 0.33 -21.24 6.83
C PHE A 404 0.18 -20.76 5.39
N LEU A 405 0.10 -21.69 4.45
CA LEU A 405 -0.20 -21.41 3.04
C LEU A 405 -1.40 -22.28 2.69
N SER A 406 -2.59 -21.72 2.92
CA SER A 406 -3.86 -22.45 2.82
C SER A 406 -5.02 -21.48 2.60
N LYS A 407 -6.27 -21.96 2.52
CA LYS A 407 -7.44 -21.09 2.31
C LYS A 407 -8.10 -20.79 3.65
N ARG A 408 -8.23 -19.50 3.98
CA ARG A 408 -9.01 -18.99 5.13
C ARG A 408 -9.67 -17.67 4.76
N ASN A 409 -10.91 -17.44 5.20
CA ASN A 409 -11.50 -16.11 5.06
C ASN A 409 -10.86 -15.15 6.08
N PRO A 410 -10.77 -13.84 5.79
CA PRO A 410 -10.03 -12.90 6.63
C PRO A 410 -10.41 -12.90 8.11
N ALA A 411 -11.71 -12.99 8.41
CA ALA A 411 -12.27 -12.81 9.75
C ALA A 411 -12.88 -14.09 10.35
N ASP A 412 -12.60 -15.28 9.80
CA ASP A 412 -12.99 -16.55 10.45
C ASP A 412 -12.48 -16.59 11.91
N LYS A 413 -13.27 -17.10 12.85
CA LYS A 413 -12.86 -17.19 14.26
C LYS A 413 -11.52 -17.93 14.41
N LEU A 414 -10.60 -17.37 15.18
CA LEU A 414 -9.36 -18.07 15.54
C LEU A 414 -9.69 -19.20 16.51
N LYS A 415 -9.27 -20.42 16.16
CA LYS A 415 -9.62 -21.65 16.87
C LYS A 415 -8.39 -22.25 17.55
N GLY A 416 -8.61 -22.78 18.74
CA GLY A 416 -7.61 -23.49 19.51
C GLY A 416 -6.83 -22.60 20.48
N PRO A 417 -6.30 -23.19 21.57
CA PRO A 417 -5.69 -22.45 22.67
C PRO A 417 -4.46 -21.64 22.23
N GLU A 418 -3.77 -22.09 21.18
CA GLU A 418 -2.60 -21.40 20.63
C GLU A 418 -2.94 -20.08 19.93
N THR A 419 -4.18 -19.85 19.48
CA THR A 419 -4.50 -18.66 18.64
C THR A 419 -5.71 -17.84 19.11
N GLU A 420 -6.52 -18.36 20.04
CA GLU A 420 -7.79 -17.74 20.45
C GLU A 420 -7.66 -16.32 21.05
N ASN A 421 -6.49 -15.98 21.62
CA ASN A 421 -6.22 -14.69 22.25
C ASN A 421 -5.39 -13.73 21.38
N MET A 422 -5.05 -14.13 20.15
CA MET A 422 -4.24 -13.32 19.25
C MET A 422 -4.99 -12.10 18.73
N LEU A 423 -4.24 -11.05 18.37
CA LEU A 423 -4.75 -9.95 17.57
C LEU A 423 -4.81 -10.38 16.10
N LEU A 424 -6.03 -10.47 15.56
CA LEU A 424 -6.21 -10.70 14.13
C LEU A 424 -5.86 -9.43 13.35
N ILE A 425 -4.95 -9.54 12.38
CA ILE A 425 -4.55 -8.48 11.47
C ILE A 425 -4.85 -8.91 10.05
N ILE A 426 -5.67 -8.15 9.33
CA ILE A 426 -6.13 -8.44 7.98
C ILE A 426 -5.47 -7.48 7.01
N SER A 427 -4.67 -8.01 6.10
CA SER A 427 -4.29 -7.26 4.89
C SER A 427 -5.34 -7.45 3.80
N TYR A 428 -5.65 -6.39 3.07
CA TYR A 428 -6.45 -6.48 1.84
C TYR A 428 -5.75 -5.79 0.68
N ALA A 429 -5.97 -6.32 -0.53
CA ALA A 429 -5.51 -5.67 -1.75
C ALA A 429 -6.34 -4.42 -2.01
N TRP A 430 -5.67 -3.27 -2.12
CA TRP A 430 -6.26 -1.96 -2.45
C TRP A 430 -5.73 -1.44 -3.80
N ASP A 431 -6.30 -0.35 -4.30
CA ASP A 431 -5.93 0.33 -5.55
C ASP A 431 -5.41 1.75 -5.30
N GLY A 432 -4.34 2.13 -6.01
CA GLY A 432 -3.62 3.39 -5.80
C GLY A 432 -4.45 4.65 -6.06
N ASN A 433 -5.49 4.58 -6.90
CA ASN A 433 -6.35 5.73 -7.25
C ASN A 433 -7.82 5.55 -6.85
N ALA A 434 -8.09 4.75 -5.81
CA ALA A 434 -9.44 4.54 -5.30
C ALA A 434 -9.52 4.85 -3.80
N LEU A 435 -10.68 5.35 -3.35
CA LEU A 435 -11.05 5.35 -1.93
C LEU A 435 -11.17 3.90 -1.41
N PRO A 436 -11.12 3.68 -0.09
CA PRO A 436 -11.30 2.35 0.49
C PRO A 436 -12.59 1.69 -0.01
N GLY A 437 -12.49 0.46 -0.49
CA GLY A 437 -13.60 -0.32 -1.02
C GLY A 437 -13.74 -0.31 -2.55
N ASN A 438 -13.14 0.65 -3.25
CA ASN A 438 -13.10 0.74 -4.73
C ASN A 438 -14.45 0.40 -5.41
N GLU A 439 -14.60 -0.80 -5.97
CA GLU A 439 -15.82 -1.26 -6.64
C GLU A 439 -17.08 -1.25 -5.74
N PHE A 440 -16.93 -1.22 -4.41
CA PHE A 440 -18.02 -0.99 -3.45
C PHE A 440 -18.84 0.26 -3.81
N TRP A 441 -18.18 1.36 -4.19
CA TRP A 441 -18.83 2.62 -4.55
C TRP A 441 -19.62 2.54 -5.87
N MET A 442 -19.35 1.50 -6.68
CA MET A 442 -20.13 1.16 -7.87
C MET A 442 -21.21 0.09 -7.62
N LYS A 443 -21.51 -0.22 -6.34
CA LYS A 443 -22.46 -1.27 -5.92
C LYS A 443 -22.05 -2.69 -6.34
N MET A 444 -20.78 -2.91 -6.64
CA MET A 444 -20.23 -4.21 -7.02
C MET A 444 -19.66 -4.91 -5.77
N LEU A 445 -20.55 -5.47 -4.94
CA LEU A 445 -20.21 -5.92 -3.57
C LEU A 445 -19.50 -7.28 -3.47
N LYS A 446 -19.18 -7.91 -4.61
CA LYS A 446 -18.59 -9.26 -4.67
C LYS A 446 -17.54 -9.43 -5.77
N SER A 447 -17.04 -8.34 -6.34
CA SER A 447 -16.12 -8.37 -7.49
C SER A 447 -14.66 -8.54 -7.08
N THR A 448 -14.25 -7.88 -5.99
CA THR A 448 -12.83 -7.68 -5.63
C THR A 448 -12.60 -7.82 -4.13
N GLY A 449 -11.33 -7.98 -3.75
CA GLY A 449 -10.92 -7.98 -2.35
C GLY A 449 -11.27 -6.67 -1.63
N ASP A 450 -11.19 -5.54 -2.34
CA ASP A 450 -11.64 -4.23 -1.88
C ASP A 450 -13.11 -4.25 -1.46
N SER A 451 -13.98 -4.65 -2.39
CA SER A 451 -15.43 -4.66 -2.17
C SER A 451 -15.82 -5.61 -1.04
N SER A 452 -15.19 -6.79 -0.95
CA SER A 452 -15.49 -7.74 0.12
C SER A 452 -15.01 -7.26 1.48
N THR A 453 -13.85 -6.59 1.55
CA THR A 453 -13.33 -6.01 2.80
C THR A 453 -14.18 -4.83 3.25
N ALA A 454 -14.56 -3.95 2.33
CA ALA A 454 -15.51 -2.86 2.58
C ALA A 454 -16.87 -3.35 3.07
N CYS A 455 -17.29 -4.53 2.64
CA CYS A 455 -18.53 -5.15 3.08
C CYS A 455 -18.41 -5.95 4.38
N SER A 456 -17.20 -6.29 4.84
CA SER A 456 -16.99 -7.07 6.06
C SER A 456 -16.45 -6.26 7.24
N THR A 457 -16.11 -4.99 7.02
CA THR A 457 -15.44 -4.10 7.99
C THR A 457 -15.98 -2.67 7.88
N LEU A 458 -15.49 -1.74 8.69
CA LEU A 458 -15.93 -0.32 8.66
C LEU A 458 -15.00 0.60 7.85
N ILE A 459 -14.09 0.04 7.03
CA ILE A 459 -13.04 0.82 6.35
C ILE A 459 -13.58 1.89 5.39
N THR A 460 -14.80 1.76 4.88
CA THR A 460 -15.41 2.76 3.97
C THR A 460 -15.69 4.10 4.65
N GLU A 461 -15.72 4.11 5.99
CA GLU A 461 -15.78 5.32 6.81
C GLU A 461 -14.46 5.55 7.56
N ILE A 462 -13.90 4.51 8.20
CA ILE A 462 -12.71 4.65 9.07
C ILE A 462 -11.44 4.97 8.28
N HIS A 463 -11.20 4.34 7.12
CA HIS A 463 -10.04 4.62 6.27
C HIS A 463 -10.29 5.78 5.28
N ASN A 464 -11.49 6.36 5.27
CA ASN A 464 -11.88 7.34 4.25
C ASN A 464 -11.46 8.75 4.69
N PRO A 465 -10.50 9.40 4.01
CA PRO A 465 -9.95 10.70 4.41
C PRO A 465 -10.96 11.85 4.27
N LEU A 466 -12.08 11.64 3.59
CA LEU A 466 -13.17 12.60 3.45
C LEU A 466 -14.24 12.45 4.54
N ILE A 467 -14.16 11.40 5.37
CA ILE A 467 -15.06 11.14 6.51
C ILE A 467 -14.27 11.21 7.81
N ASN A 468 -13.22 10.40 7.94
CA ASN A 468 -12.31 10.37 9.08
C ASN A 468 -11.20 11.42 8.95
N THR A 469 -11.58 12.69 8.81
CA THR A 469 -10.66 13.80 8.48
C THR A 469 -9.61 14.06 9.55
N GLU A 470 -9.90 13.76 10.82
CA GLU A 470 -9.00 14.04 11.95
C GLU A 470 -7.84 13.04 12.05
N TRP A 471 -8.04 11.82 11.58
CA TRP A 471 -7.10 10.70 11.77
C TRP A 471 -6.51 10.18 10.47
N VAL A 472 -7.26 10.23 9.36
CA VAL A 472 -6.76 9.85 8.03
C VAL A 472 -6.42 11.11 7.24
N ASN A 473 -5.31 11.74 7.63
CA ASN A 473 -4.77 12.93 6.98
C ASN A 473 -3.25 12.89 6.94
N GLY A 474 -2.67 13.77 6.12
CA GLY A 474 -1.22 13.84 5.95
C GLY A 474 -0.44 14.24 7.21
N ASP A 475 -1.04 15.01 8.12
CA ASP A 475 -0.38 15.41 9.36
C ASP A 475 -0.29 14.27 10.37
N ASN A 476 -1.13 13.24 10.23
CA ASN A 476 -1.07 11.99 11.00
C ASN A 476 -0.26 10.89 10.31
N LEU A 477 0.65 11.24 9.39
CA LEU A 477 1.51 10.28 8.70
C LEU A 477 2.41 9.53 9.68
N HIS A 478 2.43 8.21 9.55
CA HIS A 478 3.37 7.34 10.23
C HIS A 478 4.39 6.75 9.25
N ILE A 479 5.62 6.57 9.73
CA ILE A 479 6.74 6.01 8.99
C ILE A 479 7.06 4.64 9.58
N ALA A 480 6.99 3.61 8.73
CA ALA A 480 7.47 2.26 9.01
C ALA A 480 8.97 2.18 8.75
N THR A 481 9.71 1.83 9.79
CA THR A 481 11.18 1.82 9.78
C THR A 481 11.67 0.54 10.43
N GLU A 482 12.79 0.02 9.95
CA GLU A 482 13.41 -1.12 10.60
C GLU A 482 13.96 -0.75 12.00
N LYS A 483 14.47 0.48 12.16
CA LYS A 483 15.15 0.92 13.39
C LYS A 483 14.20 1.26 14.53
N TYR A 484 13.10 1.95 14.23
CA TYR A 484 12.19 2.52 15.22
C TYR A 484 10.79 1.88 15.21
N GLY A 485 10.54 0.91 14.33
CA GLY A 485 9.18 0.38 14.11
C GLY A 485 8.30 1.42 13.43
N ILE A 486 7.07 1.58 13.93
CA ILE A 486 6.11 2.59 13.45
C ILE A 486 6.24 3.87 14.28
N THR A 487 6.53 4.99 13.63
CA THR A 487 6.71 6.29 14.30
C THR A 487 5.93 7.38 13.59
N HIS A 488 5.41 8.36 14.33
CA HIS A 488 4.78 9.54 13.73
C HIS A 488 5.84 10.38 13.00
N ILE A 489 5.48 11.04 11.88
CA ILE A 489 6.43 11.79 11.05
C ILE A 489 7.22 12.84 11.83
N ALA A 490 6.61 13.50 12.82
CA ALA A 490 7.29 14.47 13.66
C ALA A 490 8.39 13.85 14.53
N ASP A 491 8.16 12.65 15.06
CA ASP A 491 9.13 11.93 15.88
C ASP A 491 10.24 11.34 15.00
N TYR A 492 9.89 10.84 13.82
CA TYR A 492 10.87 10.38 12.83
C TYR A 492 11.81 11.53 12.40
N ALA A 493 11.27 12.72 12.13
CA ALA A 493 12.06 13.89 11.77
C ALA A 493 13.06 14.31 12.87
N LYS A 494 12.65 14.25 14.14
CA LYS A 494 13.53 14.55 15.29
C LYS A 494 14.62 13.47 15.46
N ASN A 495 14.26 12.20 15.30
CA ASN A 495 15.16 11.07 15.49
C ASN A 495 16.18 10.86 14.36
N THR A 496 16.06 11.57 13.25
CA THR A 496 16.97 11.47 12.10
C THR A 496 18.00 12.60 12.02
N GLN A 497 17.89 13.61 12.89
CA GLN A 497 18.87 14.70 13.03
C GLN A 497 19.87 14.49 14.18
N ASN A 498 19.58 13.55 15.09
CA ASN A 498 20.47 13.06 16.14
C ASN A 498 21.10 11.73 15.71
#